data_AF-A0A3E2YWV2-F1
#
_entry.id   AF-A0A3E2YWV2-F1
#
_cell.length_a   1.000
_cell.length_b   1.000
_cell.length_c   1.000
_cell.angle_alpha   90.00
_cell.angle_beta   90.00
_cell.angle_gamma   90.00
#
_symmetry.space_group_name_H-M   'P 1'
#
loop_
_entity.id
_entity.type
_entity.pdbx_description
1 polymer ?
#
loop_
_entity_poly.entity_id
_entity_poly.type
_entity_poly.pdbx_seq_one_letter_code
_entity_poly.pdbx_strand_id
1 'polypeptide(L)'
;MSDQRPGPAEAPPSSPAPGAGPAEVSASPSAPPGGGVPETAGALVDRDTLRLALVVGGLVLAVLLGFGLGRLNPPPADATGRTSTAATDHPHAPGTGAHEHGTGTDTGGATEVGGLAVGSGGWTLAPLSTAFAAGRPGEFRFQVRDVQGRPVTRFAVVHDKPMHLIVVRRDLSGYQHLHPTMAADGTWSVPLTLPQAGAWRAYADFTLVTDDGGQSVRTLGVDLSVPGDYAPRPLPAPTRTATVDGFTVSWSGEPRIGATRPLRFAVRAGDVTPTLERYLGAYGHLVALREGDLGYLHVHPEPGPAPDGVTFQLTVPGPGRYRLYFDFQVAGEVRTAEFTLTAP
;
A
#
# COMPACT_ATOMS: atom_id res chain seq x y z
N MET A 1 -29.53 55.29 -26.71
CA MET A 1 -30.87 55.15 -27.30
C MET A 1 -31.16 53.66 -27.41
N SER A 2 -32.21 53.22 -26.70
CA SER A 2 -32.89 51.90 -26.73
C SER A 2 -32.01 50.71 -26.29
N ASP A 3 -32.05 50.18 -25.06
CA ASP A 3 -33.14 49.86 -24.13
C ASP A 3 -34.03 48.68 -24.60
N GLN A 4 -33.73 47.47 -24.10
CA GLN A 4 -34.67 46.34 -24.09
C GLN A 4 -34.45 45.47 -22.84
N ARG A 5 -35.52 45.35 -22.07
CA ARG A 5 -35.65 44.75 -20.73
C ARG A 5 -35.69 43.21 -20.77
N PRO A 6 -35.35 42.54 -19.65
CA PRO A 6 -35.50 41.10 -19.46
C PRO A 6 -36.94 40.70 -19.08
N GLY A 7 -37.36 39.50 -19.50
CA GLY A 7 -38.63 38.86 -19.14
C GLY A 7 -38.65 38.30 -17.70
N PRO A 8 -39.83 38.04 -17.12
CA PRO A 8 -39.98 37.78 -15.70
C PRO A 8 -39.70 36.33 -15.29
N ALA A 9 -39.26 36.20 -14.03
CA ALA A 9 -39.00 34.98 -13.30
C ALA A 9 -40.29 34.26 -12.87
N GLU A 10 -40.26 32.93 -12.90
CA GLU A 10 -41.29 32.05 -12.36
C GLU A 10 -40.75 31.41 -11.06
N ALA A 11 -41.50 31.57 -9.97
CA ALA A 11 -41.20 31.06 -8.63
C ALA A 11 -42.29 30.06 -8.19
N PRO A 12 -42.03 29.19 -7.20
CA PRO A 12 -42.54 27.82 -7.12
C PRO A 12 -43.88 27.67 -6.38
N PRO A 13 -44.57 26.52 -6.51
CA PRO A 13 -45.78 26.26 -5.73
C PRO A 13 -45.48 25.90 -4.26
N SER A 14 -46.36 26.42 -3.41
CA SER A 14 -46.38 26.46 -1.94
C SER A 14 -46.84 25.17 -1.25
N SER A 15 -46.23 24.87 -0.10
CA SER A 15 -46.67 23.87 0.90
C SER A 15 -47.99 24.25 1.59
N PRO A 16 -48.80 23.28 2.07
CA PRO A 16 -49.85 23.53 3.05
C PRO A 16 -49.38 23.31 4.50
N ALA A 17 -49.87 24.15 5.41
CA ALA A 17 -49.70 24.11 6.86
C ALA A 17 -51.06 23.81 7.55
N PRO A 18 -51.16 23.67 8.89
CA PRO A 18 -51.85 22.57 9.56
C PRO A 18 -53.26 22.92 10.08
N GLY A 19 -54.10 21.88 10.25
CA GLY A 19 -55.40 21.95 10.91
C GLY A 19 -55.33 21.58 12.40
N ALA A 20 -55.99 22.40 13.23
CA ALA A 20 -56.04 22.31 14.69
C ALA A 20 -57.39 21.78 15.20
N GLY A 21 -57.34 20.95 16.27
CA GLY A 21 -58.33 20.82 17.36
C GLY A 21 -59.77 20.35 17.06
N PRO A 22 -60.56 19.89 18.07
CA PRO A 22 -60.45 20.30 19.48
C PRO A 22 -60.66 19.23 20.58
N ALA A 23 -60.31 19.66 21.80
CA ALA A 23 -60.97 19.50 23.11
C ALA A 23 -60.89 18.20 23.95
N GLU A 24 -60.33 18.43 25.14
CA GLU A 24 -60.29 17.72 26.42
C GLU A 24 -61.62 17.15 26.96
N VAL A 25 -61.52 16.05 27.73
CA VAL A 25 -62.27 15.88 29.01
C VAL A 25 -61.36 15.24 30.06
N SER A 26 -61.25 15.92 31.21
CA SER A 26 -60.58 15.52 32.45
C SER A 26 -61.29 14.41 33.24
N ALA A 27 -60.53 13.57 33.95
CA ALA A 27 -60.56 13.38 35.42
C ALA A 27 -60.04 11.99 35.86
N SER A 28 -59.01 11.98 36.71
CA SER A 28 -58.57 10.85 37.57
C SER A 28 -59.41 10.78 38.86
N PRO A 29 -59.12 9.93 39.89
CA PRO A 29 -58.50 8.59 39.98
C PRO A 29 -59.39 7.60 40.78
N SER A 30 -59.07 6.29 40.85
CA SER A 30 -59.33 5.41 42.01
C SER A 30 -58.72 4.01 41.83
N ALA A 31 -58.04 3.53 42.86
CA ALA A 31 -57.61 2.15 43.08
C ALA A 31 -57.83 1.82 44.58
N PRO A 32 -57.68 0.58 45.07
CA PRO A 32 -58.11 -0.76 44.62
C PRO A 32 -58.99 -1.40 45.77
N PRO A 33 -59.21 -2.73 45.96
CA PRO A 33 -58.17 -3.76 46.25
C PRO A 33 -58.47 -5.20 45.77
N GLY A 34 -57.49 -6.10 45.89
CA GLY A 34 -57.76 -7.51 46.27
C GLY A 34 -57.21 -8.63 45.38
N GLY A 35 -56.02 -9.15 45.77
CA GLY A 35 -55.75 -10.58 45.96
C GLY A 35 -55.98 -11.59 44.83
N GLY A 36 -54.90 -11.98 44.16
CA GLY A 36 -54.77 -13.21 43.38
C GLY A 36 -53.31 -13.68 43.36
N VAL A 37 -53.11 -14.95 43.69
CA VAL A 37 -51.85 -15.67 43.98
C VAL A 37 -50.86 -15.66 42.79
N PRO A 38 -49.52 -15.63 43.00
CA PRO A 38 -48.58 -15.81 41.90
C PRO A 38 -48.53 -17.31 41.52
N GLU A 39 -49.01 -17.63 40.31
CA GLU A 39 -48.70 -18.90 39.67
C GLU A 39 -47.24 -18.88 39.23
N THR A 40 -46.42 -19.75 39.83
CA THR A 40 -45.04 -19.99 39.43
C THR A 40 -45.03 -20.61 38.04
N ALA A 41 -44.97 -19.76 37.00
CA ALA A 41 -44.65 -20.18 35.66
C ALA A 41 -43.20 -20.69 35.64
N GLY A 42 -43.02 -22.01 35.77
CA GLY A 42 -41.75 -22.65 35.49
C GLY A 42 -41.33 -22.31 34.07
N ALA A 43 -40.24 -21.57 33.93
CA ALA A 43 -39.63 -21.26 32.65
C ALA A 43 -39.17 -22.58 32.00
N LEU A 44 -40.03 -23.16 31.17
CA LEU A 44 -39.63 -24.17 30.19
C LEU A 44 -38.72 -23.45 29.20
N VAL A 45 -37.41 -23.61 29.41
CA VAL A 45 -36.39 -23.13 28.48
C VAL A 45 -36.73 -23.73 27.12
N ASP A 46 -37.08 -22.85 26.19
CA ASP A 46 -37.43 -23.26 24.84
C ASP A 46 -36.26 -24.04 24.22
N ARG A 47 -36.57 -25.12 23.49
CA ARG A 47 -35.57 -26.03 22.94
C ARG A 47 -34.61 -25.31 22.00
N ASP A 48 -35.06 -24.25 21.36
CA ASP A 48 -34.24 -23.43 20.47
C ASP A 48 -33.27 -22.54 21.26
N THR A 49 -33.67 -22.08 22.45
CA THR A 49 -32.78 -21.36 23.37
C THR A 49 -31.71 -22.28 23.95
N LEU A 50 -32.08 -23.52 24.29
CA LEU A 50 -31.14 -24.54 24.77
C LEU A 50 -30.13 -24.95 23.67
N ARG A 51 -30.60 -25.12 22.43
CA ARG A 51 -29.75 -25.43 21.27
C ARG A 51 -28.77 -24.30 20.98
N LEU A 52 -29.22 -23.05 21.01
CA LEU A 52 -28.35 -21.89 20.82
C LEU A 52 -27.29 -21.80 21.93
N ALA A 53 -27.68 -21.98 23.19
CA ALA A 53 -26.75 -21.96 24.32
C ALA A 53 -25.68 -23.06 24.22
N LEU A 54 -26.06 -24.28 23.78
CA LEU A 54 -25.14 -25.38 23.58
C LEU A 54 -24.16 -25.13 22.41
N VAL A 55 -24.65 -24.56 21.30
CA VAL A 55 -23.80 -24.23 20.14
C VAL A 55 -22.80 -23.14 20.50
N VAL A 56 -23.27 -22.05 21.13
CA VAL A 56 -22.40 -20.93 21.54
C VAL A 56 -21.39 -21.41 22.60
N GLY A 57 -21.84 -22.19 23.60
CA GLY A 57 -20.96 -22.76 24.61
C GLY A 57 -19.89 -23.68 24.02
N GLY A 58 -20.26 -24.53 23.05
CA GLY A 58 -19.32 -25.39 22.33
C GLY A 58 -18.28 -24.60 21.52
N LEU A 59 -18.70 -23.51 20.87
CA LEU A 59 -17.81 -22.66 20.06
C LEU A 59 -16.79 -21.91 20.94
N VAL A 60 -17.24 -21.37 22.08
CA VAL A 60 -16.35 -20.73 23.06
C VAL A 60 -15.34 -21.73 23.62
N LEU A 61 -15.77 -22.94 23.96
CA LEU A 61 -14.89 -23.98 24.47
C LEU A 61 -13.84 -24.40 23.42
N ALA A 62 -14.23 -24.52 22.15
CA ALA A 62 -13.31 -24.83 21.06
C ALA A 62 -12.23 -23.75 20.86
N VAL A 63 -12.62 -22.46 20.93
CA VAL A 63 -11.67 -21.34 20.83
C VAL A 63 -10.69 -21.34 22.00
N LEU A 64 -11.16 -21.57 23.22
CA LEU A 64 -10.30 -21.61 24.42
C LEU A 64 -9.34 -22.81 24.41
N LEU A 65 -9.80 -23.99 23.97
CA LEU A 65 -8.95 -25.17 23.81
C LEU A 65 -7.89 -24.97 22.70
N GLY A 66 -8.27 -24.37 21.57
CA GLY A 66 -7.34 -24.01 20.50
C GLY A 66 -6.26 -23.02 20.95
N PHE A 67 -6.65 -22.01 21.72
CA PHE A 67 -5.73 -21.03 22.29
C PHE A 67 -4.79 -21.65 23.35
N GLY A 68 -5.28 -22.61 24.15
CA GLY A 68 -4.47 -23.36 25.12
C GLY A 68 -3.42 -24.26 24.45
N LEU A 69 -3.80 -24.96 23.38
CA LEU A 69 -2.88 -25.79 22.59
C LEU A 69 -1.79 -24.96 21.90
N GLY A 70 -2.11 -23.74 21.43
CA GLY A 70 -1.12 -22.83 20.85
C GLY A 70 -0.04 -22.34 21.82
N ARG A 71 -0.29 -22.42 23.15
CA ARG A 71 0.65 -22.00 24.20
C ARG A 71 1.58 -23.13 24.69
N LEU A 72 1.34 -24.37 24.26
CA LEU A 72 2.11 -25.55 24.68
C LEU A 72 3.27 -25.90 23.72
N ASN A 73 3.46 -25.14 22.63
CA ASN A 73 4.64 -25.23 21.79
C ASN A 73 5.72 -24.26 22.31
N PRO A 74 6.76 -24.74 23.01
CA PRO A 74 7.90 -23.89 23.33
C PRO A 74 8.63 -23.50 22.03
N PRO A 75 9.15 -22.27 21.92
CA PRO A 75 10.06 -21.91 20.83
C PRO A 75 11.32 -22.79 20.91
N PRO A 76 11.94 -23.13 19.76
CA PRO A 76 13.18 -23.88 19.76
C PRO A 76 14.27 -23.12 20.53
N ALA A 77 15.00 -23.84 21.38
CA ALA A 77 16.09 -23.30 22.18
C ALA A 77 17.30 -22.99 21.29
N ASP A 78 17.76 -21.74 21.30
CA ASP A 78 18.98 -21.32 20.61
C ASP A 78 20.22 -21.85 21.35
N ALA A 79 20.95 -22.73 20.67
CA ALA A 79 22.25 -23.19 21.10
C ALA A 79 23.28 -22.06 20.92
N THR A 80 23.86 -21.60 22.03
CA THR A 80 24.93 -20.61 22.06
C THR A 80 26.22 -21.14 21.41
N GLY A 81 26.44 -20.80 20.15
CA GLY A 81 27.71 -20.97 19.45
C GLY A 81 28.51 -19.68 19.39
N ARG A 82 29.49 -19.52 20.29
CA ARG A 82 30.51 -18.47 20.21
C ARG A 82 31.45 -18.75 19.03
N THR A 83 31.58 -17.81 18.09
CA THR A 83 32.78 -17.69 17.25
C THR A 83 33.23 -16.23 17.20
N SER A 84 34.46 -16.03 17.67
CA SER A 84 35.24 -14.81 17.55
C SER A 84 35.75 -14.67 16.12
N THR A 85 35.57 -13.51 15.50
CA THR A 85 36.44 -13.05 14.39
C THR A 85 36.67 -11.55 14.52
N ALA A 86 37.89 -11.16 14.16
CA ALA A 86 38.58 -9.96 14.56
C ALA A 86 38.03 -8.67 13.92
N ALA A 87 38.02 -7.60 14.72
CA ALA A 87 37.79 -6.24 14.29
C ALA A 87 38.94 -5.74 13.41
N THR A 88 38.61 -5.17 12.25
CA THR A 88 39.50 -4.27 11.51
C THR A 88 38.75 -2.95 11.37
N ASP A 89 39.19 -1.95 12.13
CA ASP A 89 38.63 -0.61 12.18
C ASP A 89 38.92 0.16 10.88
N HIS A 90 37.86 0.61 10.18
CA HIS A 90 37.91 1.82 9.35
C HIS A 90 36.60 2.62 9.53
N PRO A 91 36.67 3.89 9.97
CA PRO A 91 35.49 4.72 10.20
C PRO A 91 34.98 5.27 8.87
N HIS A 92 33.82 4.79 8.42
CA HIS A 92 33.01 5.48 7.41
C HIS A 92 31.74 6.03 8.06
N ALA A 93 31.33 7.22 7.63
CA ALA A 93 30.06 7.81 8.03
C ALA A 93 28.89 6.87 7.66
N PRO A 94 27.83 6.75 8.47
CA PRO A 94 26.68 5.92 8.12
C PRO A 94 26.02 6.45 6.84
N GLY A 95 25.92 5.63 5.79
CA GLY A 95 24.99 5.88 4.67
C GLY A 95 25.51 5.90 3.24
N THR A 96 26.74 5.47 2.93
CA THR A 96 27.24 5.50 1.52
C THR A 96 27.61 4.13 0.93
N GLY A 97 27.29 3.03 1.61
CA GLY A 97 27.47 1.67 1.07
C GLY A 97 26.29 1.25 0.20
N ALA A 98 26.55 0.41 -0.82
CA ALA A 98 25.50 -0.44 -1.39
C ALA A 98 24.95 -1.27 -0.21
N HIS A 99 23.71 -1.00 0.19
CA HIS A 99 23.08 -1.71 1.27
C HIS A 99 22.32 -2.88 0.65
N GLU A 100 22.75 -4.09 0.98
CA GLU A 100 22.01 -5.30 0.66
C GLU A 100 20.84 -5.41 1.62
N HIS A 101 19.64 -5.55 1.08
CA HIS A 101 18.49 -5.94 1.87
C HIS A 101 18.65 -7.43 2.10
N GLY A 102 19.35 -7.77 3.18
CA GLY A 102 19.54 -9.16 3.58
C GLY A 102 18.20 -9.87 3.54
N THR A 103 18.17 -11.03 2.88
CA THR A 103 17.14 -12.03 3.11
C THR A 103 17.25 -12.41 4.58
N GLY A 104 16.56 -11.67 5.45
CA GLY A 104 16.34 -12.07 6.82
C GLY A 104 15.81 -13.49 6.74
N THR A 105 16.62 -14.42 7.24
CA THR A 105 16.33 -15.84 7.26
C THR A 105 15.18 -16.09 8.23
N ASP A 106 13.96 -15.79 7.78
CA ASP A 106 12.77 -16.45 8.28
C ASP A 106 12.72 -17.80 7.55
N THR A 107 13.16 -18.83 8.26
CA THR A 107 13.01 -20.23 7.86
C THR A 107 11.55 -20.51 7.52
N GLY A 108 11.22 -20.62 6.23
CA GLY A 108 10.02 -21.28 5.72
C GLY A 108 8.77 -20.41 5.47
N GLY A 109 8.91 -19.21 4.90
CA GLY A 109 7.79 -18.39 4.43
C GLY A 109 7.99 -17.87 3.01
N ALA A 110 6.92 -17.81 2.21
CA ALA A 110 6.93 -17.34 0.82
C ALA A 110 7.64 -15.98 0.66
N THR A 111 8.29 -15.75 -0.48
CA THR A 111 8.81 -14.43 -0.87
C THR A 111 7.73 -13.37 -0.64
N GLU A 112 7.90 -12.51 0.36
CA GLU A 112 6.82 -11.65 0.85
C GLU A 112 6.49 -10.60 -0.22
N VAL A 113 5.22 -10.56 -0.63
CA VAL A 113 4.70 -9.57 -1.55
C VAL A 113 4.39 -8.30 -0.75
N GLY A 114 5.13 -7.23 -1.00
CA GLY A 114 5.01 -5.99 -0.23
C GLY A 114 3.76 -5.17 -0.57
N GLY A 115 3.38 -4.26 0.33
CA GLY A 115 2.47 -3.17 -0.01
C GLY A 115 1.00 -3.53 -0.24
N LEU A 116 0.59 -4.77 0.03
CA LEU A 116 -0.82 -5.18 -0.11
C LEU A 116 -1.69 -4.74 1.07
N ALA A 117 -1.07 -4.35 2.18
CA ALA A 117 -1.74 -3.95 3.40
C ALA A 117 -1.33 -2.55 3.84
N VAL A 118 -2.27 -1.87 4.49
CA VAL A 118 -2.05 -0.58 5.18
C VAL A 118 -1.05 -0.71 6.32
N GLY A 119 -0.85 -1.93 6.84
CA GLY A 119 0.19 -2.21 7.80
C GLY A 119 0.93 -3.52 7.55
N SER A 120 2.19 -3.56 7.97
CA SER A 120 3.05 -4.75 7.97
C SER A 120 3.94 -4.69 9.21
N GLY A 121 4.09 -5.82 9.91
CA GLY A 121 4.83 -5.92 11.17
C GLY A 121 4.29 -5.03 12.31
N GLY A 122 3.07 -4.49 12.19
CA GLY A 122 2.47 -3.53 13.12
C GLY A 122 2.73 -2.05 12.80
N TRP A 123 3.58 -1.74 11.81
CA TRP A 123 3.68 -0.38 11.27
C TRP A 123 2.49 -0.10 10.36
N THR A 124 2.02 1.15 10.30
CA THR A 124 0.89 1.54 9.45
C THR A 124 1.15 2.81 8.66
N LEU A 125 0.64 2.84 7.42
CA LEU A 125 0.59 4.04 6.58
C LEU A 125 -0.73 4.77 6.85
N ALA A 126 -0.65 5.94 7.47
CA ALA A 126 -1.82 6.71 7.91
C ALA A 126 -1.99 7.98 7.05
N PRO A 127 -2.75 7.91 5.94
CA PRO A 127 -3.04 9.10 5.13
C PRO A 127 -3.96 10.07 5.87
N LEU A 128 -3.74 11.38 5.65
CA LEU A 128 -4.64 12.44 6.14
C LEU A 128 -5.89 12.56 5.26
N SER A 129 -5.76 12.25 3.97
CA SER A 129 -6.86 12.13 3.02
C SER A 129 -6.51 11.06 1.97
N THR A 130 -7.52 10.35 1.50
CA THR A 130 -7.41 9.35 0.42
C THR A 130 -8.21 9.72 -0.82
N ALA A 131 -8.90 10.86 -0.82
CA ALA A 131 -9.74 11.29 -1.94
C ALA A 131 -9.04 12.38 -2.76
N PHE A 132 -9.04 12.22 -4.08
CA PHE A 132 -8.49 13.17 -5.04
C PHE A 132 -9.51 13.46 -6.15
N ALA A 133 -9.40 14.64 -6.76
CA ALA A 133 -10.19 15.00 -7.94
C ALA A 133 -9.37 14.76 -9.22
N ALA A 134 -9.99 14.13 -10.22
CA ALA A 134 -9.32 13.79 -11.46
C ALA A 134 -8.71 15.03 -12.15
N GLY A 135 -7.44 14.95 -12.52
CA GLY A 135 -6.69 16.00 -13.22
C GLY A 135 -6.43 17.27 -12.41
N ARG A 136 -6.83 17.33 -11.13
CA ARG A 136 -6.60 18.49 -10.27
C ARG A 136 -5.32 18.30 -9.47
N PRO A 137 -4.41 19.29 -9.46
CA PRO A 137 -3.29 19.30 -8.54
C PRO A 137 -3.77 19.21 -7.10
N GLY A 138 -3.15 18.32 -6.34
CA GLY A 138 -3.35 18.16 -4.90
C GLY A 138 -2.03 17.83 -4.21
N GLU A 139 -2.13 17.47 -2.94
CA GLU A 139 -1.00 17.04 -2.13
C GLU A 139 -1.41 15.78 -1.37
N PHE A 140 -0.58 14.74 -1.46
CA PHE A 140 -0.75 13.56 -0.64
C PHE A 140 0.04 13.72 0.65
N ARG A 141 -0.67 13.69 1.79
CA ARG A 141 -0.10 13.85 3.12
C ARG A 141 -0.40 12.64 3.98
N PHE A 142 0.60 12.14 4.69
CA PHE A 142 0.47 10.92 5.48
C PHE A 142 1.51 10.86 6.59
N GLN A 143 1.31 9.95 7.54
CA GLN A 143 2.31 9.56 8.54
C GLN A 143 2.60 8.06 8.43
N VAL A 144 3.82 7.65 8.74
CA VAL A 144 4.11 6.26 9.10
C VAL A 144 4.01 6.15 10.62
N ARG A 145 3.21 5.21 11.12
CA ARG A 145 3.05 4.97 12.55
C ARG A 145 3.70 3.64 12.95
N ASP A 146 4.35 3.63 14.11
CA ASP A 146 4.94 2.42 14.69
C ASP A 146 3.86 1.49 15.28
N VAL A 147 4.31 0.37 15.86
CA VAL A 147 3.43 -0.65 16.47
C VAL A 147 2.66 -0.13 17.68
N GLN A 148 3.04 1.02 18.23
CA GLN A 148 2.36 1.73 19.32
C GLN A 148 1.51 2.91 18.81
N GLY A 149 1.42 3.11 17.48
CA GLY A 149 0.64 4.17 16.85
C GLY A 149 1.33 5.55 16.81
N ARG A 150 2.59 5.66 17.25
CA ARG A 150 3.34 6.92 17.29
C ARG A 150 3.93 7.24 15.91
N PRO A 151 4.00 8.52 15.50
CA PRO A 151 4.66 8.90 14.25
C PRO A 151 6.14 8.51 14.26
N VAL A 152 6.58 7.85 13.18
CA VAL A 152 7.99 7.53 12.94
C VAL A 152 8.66 8.74 12.31
N THR A 153 9.85 9.11 12.81
CA THR A 153 10.64 10.25 12.33
C THR A 153 12.10 9.88 12.02
N ARG A 154 12.48 8.60 12.12
CA ARG A 154 13.82 8.11 11.83
C ARG A 154 13.79 7.12 10.67
N PHE A 155 14.42 7.50 9.57
CA PHE A 155 14.50 6.73 8.34
C PHE A 155 15.94 6.76 7.83
N ALA A 156 16.40 5.67 7.25
CA ALA A 156 17.66 5.64 6.53
C ALA A 156 17.48 6.30 5.16
N VAL A 157 18.55 6.90 4.63
CA VAL A 157 18.58 7.40 3.25
C VAL A 157 19.05 6.27 2.34
N VAL A 158 18.19 5.89 1.39
CA VAL A 158 18.40 4.85 0.39
C VAL A 158 18.12 5.47 -0.97
N HIS A 159 19.03 5.30 -1.94
CA HIS A 159 18.91 5.94 -3.25
C HIS A 159 18.70 7.46 -3.14
N ASP A 160 19.54 8.12 -2.34
CA ASP A 160 19.49 9.57 -2.04
C ASP A 160 18.19 10.09 -1.40
N LYS A 161 17.22 9.21 -1.07
CA LYS A 161 15.93 9.59 -0.48
C LYS A 161 15.62 8.79 0.78
N PRO A 162 14.94 9.39 1.77
CA PRO A 162 14.48 8.64 2.93
C PRO A 162 13.21 7.82 2.63
N MET A 163 12.53 8.08 1.51
CA MET A 163 11.30 7.40 1.12
C MET A 163 11.04 7.50 -0.38
N HIS A 164 10.66 6.38 -0.99
CA HIS A 164 10.06 6.34 -2.31
C HIS A 164 8.55 6.13 -2.16
N LEU A 165 7.77 6.92 -2.91
CA LEU A 165 6.32 6.78 -2.97
C LEU A 165 5.93 6.39 -4.40
N ILE A 166 5.42 5.18 -4.56
CA ILE A 166 4.89 4.72 -5.84
C ILE A 166 3.38 4.86 -5.84
N VAL A 167 2.80 5.53 -6.83
CA VAL A 167 1.33 5.66 -6.96
C VAL A 167 0.90 5.06 -8.28
N VAL A 168 0.03 4.05 -8.22
CA VAL A 168 -0.41 3.29 -9.39
C VAL A 168 -1.92 3.19 -9.48
N ARG A 169 -2.48 3.22 -10.69
CA ARG A 169 -3.91 2.92 -10.92
C ARG A 169 -4.16 1.42 -10.81
N ARG A 170 -5.35 1.01 -10.39
CA ARG A 170 -5.70 -0.42 -10.17
C ARG A 170 -5.54 -1.31 -11.41
N ASP A 171 -5.65 -0.72 -12.60
CA ASP A 171 -5.45 -1.41 -13.87
C ASP A 171 -4.02 -1.28 -14.43
N LEU A 172 -3.07 -0.79 -13.62
CA LEU A 172 -1.66 -0.62 -13.98
C LEU A 172 -1.40 0.30 -15.17
N SER A 173 -2.35 1.19 -15.48
CA SER A 173 -2.27 2.08 -16.65
C SER A 173 -1.90 3.53 -16.31
N GLY A 174 -1.62 3.80 -15.04
CA GLY A 174 -1.07 5.06 -14.55
C GLY A 174 -0.10 4.79 -13.42
N TYR A 175 1.07 5.41 -13.48
CA TYR A 175 2.19 5.21 -12.55
C TYR A 175 2.88 6.54 -12.28
N GLN A 176 3.29 6.75 -11.03
CA GLN A 176 4.13 7.87 -10.60
C GLN A 176 5.14 7.37 -9.56
N HIS A 177 6.39 7.77 -9.72
CA HIS A 177 7.46 7.55 -8.76
C HIS A 177 7.85 8.88 -8.13
N LEU A 178 7.50 9.05 -6.86
CA LEU A 178 7.55 10.33 -6.16
C LEU A 178 8.45 10.24 -4.92
N HIS A 179 8.95 11.39 -4.48
CA HIS A 179 9.82 11.49 -3.29
C HIS A 179 9.23 12.51 -2.32
N PRO A 180 8.43 12.06 -1.34
CA PRO A 180 7.85 12.95 -0.36
C PRO A 180 8.93 13.55 0.56
N THR A 181 8.60 14.67 1.19
CA THR A 181 9.43 15.29 2.23
C THR A 181 8.72 15.21 3.56
N MET A 182 9.49 15.06 4.65
CA MET A 182 8.94 14.90 6.00
C MET A 182 9.13 16.17 6.82
N ALA A 183 8.06 16.63 7.46
CA ALA A 183 8.11 17.66 8.48
C ALA A 183 8.59 17.09 9.83
N ALA A 184 8.95 17.98 10.77
CA ALA A 184 9.49 17.57 12.08
C ALA A 184 8.52 16.73 12.93
N ASP A 185 7.22 16.79 12.66
CA ASP A 185 6.17 16.02 13.33
C ASP A 185 5.96 14.61 12.74
N GLY A 186 6.75 14.22 11.72
CA GLY A 186 6.63 12.94 11.02
C GLY A 186 5.61 12.94 9.88
N THR A 187 5.02 14.10 9.55
CA THR A 187 4.10 14.23 8.41
C THR A 187 4.87 14.32 7.11
N TRP A 188 4.65 13.35 6.22
CA TRP A 188 5.14 13.34 4.85
C TRP A 188 4.17 14.08 3.94
N SER A 189 4.71 14.82 2.97
CA SER A 189 3.92 15.55 1.96
C SER A 189 4.56 15.47 0.57
N VAL A 190 3.73 15.31 -0.46
CA VAL A 190 4.16 15.32 -1.87
C VAL A 190 3.07 15.84 -2.79
N PRO A 191 3.39 16.71 -3.77
CA PRO A 191 2.44 17.08 -4.82
C PRO A 191 1.98 15.83 -5.57
N LEU A 192 0.66 15.66 -5.72
CA LEU A 192 0.08 14.52 -6.42
C LEU A 192 -1.08 15.00 -7.30
N THR A 193 -0.99 14.66 -8.59
CA THR A 193 -2.10 14.84 -9.54
C THR A 193 -2.45 13.47 -10.11
N LEU A 194 -3.70 13.04 -9.91
CA LEU A 194 -4.19 11.79 -10.47
C LEU A 194 -5.06 12.12 -11.70
N PRO A 195 -4.59 11.89 -12.94
CA PRO A 195 -5.22 12.45 -14.13
C PRO A 195 -6.58 11.81 -14.47
N GLN A 196 -6.85 10.61 -13.95
CA GLN A 196 -8.00 9.80 -14.34
C GLN A 196 -8.75 9.28 -13.11
N ALA A 197 -10.07 9.17 -13.25
CA ALA A 197 -10.91 8.50 -12.28
C ALA A 197 -10.54 7.02 -12.13
N GLY A 198 -10.81 6.46 -10.95
CA GLY A 198 -10.57 5.07 -10.62
C GLY A 198 -10.02 4.86 -9.22
N ALA A 199 -9.80 3.58 -8.90
CA ALA A 199 -9.05 3.17 -7.71
C ALA A 199 -7.56 3.26 -8.00
N TRP A 200 -6.83 3.83 -7.07
CA TRP A 200 -5.37 3.96 -7.09
C TRP A 200 -4.81 3.34 -5.82
N ARG A 201 -3.54 2.95 -5.84
CA ARG A 201 -2.80 2.51 -4.67
C ARG A 201 -1.50 3.28 -4.58
N ALA A 202 -1.20 3.77 -3.39
CA ALA A 202 0.09 4.35 -3.05
C ALA A 202 0.89 3.35 -2.21
N TYR A 203 2.18 3.22 -2.49
CA TYR A 203 3.15 2.42 -1.75
C TYR A 203 4.19 3.36 -1.17
N ALA A 204 4.37 3.33 0.14
CA ALA A 204 5.52 3.92 0.81
C ALA A 204 6.58 2.82 0.98
N ASP A 205 7.70 2.96 0.27
CA ASP A 205 8.87 2.09 0.35
C ASP A 205 9.99 2.84 1.08
N PHE A 206 10.42 2.32 2.22
CA PHE A 206 11.35 2.99 3.12
C PHE A 206 12.14 2.00 3.98
N THR A 207 13.24 2.50 4.53
CA THR A 207 14.10 1.77 5.45
C THR A 207 14.10 2.45 6.81
N LEU A 208 13.69 1.70 7.85
CA LEU A 208 13.78 2.13 9.24
C LEU A 208 15.21 1.92 9.74
N VAL A 209 15.66 2.82 10.61
CA VAL A 209 16.83 2.59 11.47
C VAL A 209 16.32 2.03 12.78
N THR A 210 16.72 0.81 13.14
CA THR A 210 16.34 0.16 14.40
C THR A 210 17.19 0.68 15.56
N ASP A 211 16.75 0.46 16.80
CA ASP A 211 17.41 1.01 18.00
C ASP A 211 18.85 0.50 18.17
N ASP A 212 19.16 -0.67 17.64
CA ASP A 212 20.50 -1.27 17.58
C ASP A 212 21.35 -0.78 16.40
N GLY A 213 20.87 0.19 15.62
CA GLY A 213 21.53 0.72 14.43
C GLY A 213 21.38 -0.15 13.18
N GLY A 214 20.63 -1.26 13.27
CA GLY A 214 20.25 -2.06 12.12
C GLY A 214 19.31 -1.31 11.16
N GLN A 215 19.06 -1.93 10.01
CA GLN A 215 18.14 -1.41 9.00
C GLN A 215 17.03 -2.42 8.74
N SER A 216 15.79 -1.93 8.65
CA SER A 216 14.63 -2.78 8.37
C SER A 216 13.75 -2.18 7.29
N VAL A 217 13.60 -2.92 6.21
CA VAL A 217 12.95 -2.43 4.99
C VAL A 217 11.48 -2.75 5.05
N ARG A 218 10.66 -1.81 4.62
CA ARG A 218 9.21 -1.89 4.70
C ARG A 218 8.57 -1.28 3.45
N THR A 219 7.56 -1.97 2.95
CA THR A 219 6.65 -1.42 1.94
C THR A 219 5.23 -1.47 2.48
N LEU A 220 4.63 -0.31 2.72
CA LEU A 220 3.25 -0.16 3.19
C LEU A 220 2.38 0.41 2.09
N GLY A 221 1.15 -0.07 1.93
CA GLY A 221 0.26 0.35 0.85
C GLY A 221 -1.07 0.91 1.33
N VAL A 222 -1.58 1.94 0.66
CA VAL A 222 -2.93 2.47 0.93
C VAL A 222 -3.67 2.77 -0.36
N ASP A 223 -4.98 2.55 -0.35
CA ASP A 223 -5.83 2.85 -1.49
C ASP A 223 -6.20 4.34 -1.51
N LEU A 224 -6.12 4.94 -2.69
CA LEU A 224 -6.56 6.29 -3.00
C LEU A 224 -7.75 6.20 -3.96
N SER A 225 -8.69 7.13 -3.83
CA SER A 225 -9.92 7.18 -4.61
C SER A 225 -9.98 8.44 -5.45
N VAL A 226 -10.28 8.27 -6.74
CA VAL A 226 -10.59 9.37 -7.65
C VAL A 226 -11.98 9.12 -8.22
N PRO A 227 -13.03 9.79 -7.69
CA PRO A 227 -14.40 9.62 -8.19
C PRO A 227 -14.54 10.01 -9.66
N GLY A 228 -15.43 9.31 -10.37
CA GLY A 228 -15.75 9.56 -11.78
C GLY A 228 -15.82 8.26 -12.58
N ASP A 229 -15.92 8.40 -13.90
CA ASP A 229 -16.07 7.27 -14.80
C ASP A 229 -14.78 6.44 -14.88
N TYR A 230 -14.84 5.23 -14.31
CA TYR A 230 -13.73 4.28 -14.31
C TYR A 230 -13.95 3.18 -15.35
N ALA A 231 -13.23 3.27 -16.46
CA ALA A 231 -13.08 2.21 -17.44
C ALA A 231 -11.67 1.58 -17.31
N PRO A 232 -11.56 0.37 -16.71
CA PRO A 232 -10.28 -0.34 -16.61
C PRO A 232 -9.71 -0.66 -17.99
N ARG A 233 -8.40 -0.46 -18.16
CA ARG A 233 -7.66 -0.84 -19.37
C ARG A 233 -6.99 -2.20 -19.18
N PRO A 234 -7.05 -3.12 -20.16
CA PRO A 234 -6.27 -4.34 -20.09
C PRO A 234 -4.78 -4.03 -20.17
N LEU A 235 -3.95 -4.80 -19.46
CA LEU A 235 -2.50 -4.71 -19.61
C LEU A 235 -2.08 -4.98 -21.06
N PRO A 236 -1.09 -4.24 -21.61
CA PRO A 236 -0.50 -4.55 -22.91
C PRO A 236 0.01 -5.99 -23.00
N ALA A 237 0.09 -6.53 -24.22
CA ALA A 237 0.69 -7.83 -24.46
C ALA A 237 2.15 -7.87 -23.94
N PRO A 238 2.64 -9.02 -23.45
CA PRO A 238 4.03 -9.15 -23.02
C PRO A 238 5.01 -8.77 -24.12
N THR A 239 6.00 -7.95 -23.77
CA THR A 239 7.04 -7.50 -24.71
C THR A 239 8.36 -7.32 -23.98
N ARG A 240 9.45 -7.57 -24.71
CA ARG A 240 10.82 -7.31 -24.25
C ARG A 240 11.35 -5.96 -24.69
N THR A 241 10.55 -5.18 -25.42
CA THR A 241 10.94 -3.88 -25.95
C THR A 241 9.79 -2.87 -25.78
N ALA A 242 10.14 -1.66 -25.39
CA ALA A 242 9.25 -0.51 -25.26
C ALA A 242 9.93 0.74 -25.80
N THR A 243 9.13 1.68 -26.30
CA THR A 243 9.63 2.97 -26.80
C THR A 243 9.06 4.11 -25.95
N VAL A 244 9.91 5.02 -25.53
CA VAL A 244 9.53 6.22 -24.77
C VAL A 244 10.40 7.38 -25.20
N ASP A 245 9.79 8.48 -25.63
CA ASP A 245 10.46 9.74 -26.00
C ASP A 245 11.68 9.57 -26.94
N GLY A 246 11.55 8.72 -27.95
CA GLY A 246 12.61 8.45 -28.93
C GLY A 246 13.67 7.44 -28.49
N PHE A 247 13.58 6.92 -27.25
CA PHE A 247 14.42 5.83 -26.77
C PHE A 247 13.73 4.48 -26.93
N THR A 248 14.49 3.49 -27.40
CA THR A 248 14.10 2.08 -27.37
C THR A 248 14.75 1.43 -26.17
N VAL A 249 13.93 0.91 -25.25
CA VAL A 249 14.38 0.18 -24.08
C VAL A 249 14.06 -1.30 -24.28
N SER A 250 15.07 -2.14 -24.16
CA SER A 250 14.92 -3.61 -24.19
C SER A 250 15.32 -4.23 -22.87
N TRP A 251 14.68 -5.32 -22.46
CA TRP A 251 15.12 -6.11 -21.34
C TRP A 251 15.44 -7.56 -21.72
N SER A 252 16.40 -8.14 -21.01
CA SER A 252 16.84 -9.53 -21.16
C SER A 252 16.98 -10.21 -19.81
N GLY A 253 16.85 -11.53 -19.78
CA GLY A 253 16.83 -12.33 -18.56
C GLY A 253 15.66 -13.31 -18.60
N GLU A 254 15.67 -14.27 -17.68
CA GLU A 254 14.58 -15.23 -17.52
C GLU A 254 14.13 -15.27 -16.06
N PRO A 255 13.10 -14.48 -15.70
CA PRO A 255 12.53 -14.53 -14.37
C PRO A 255 12.00 -15.94 -14.09
N ARG A 256 12.15 -16.36 -12.84
CA ARG A 256 11.70 -17.68 -12.39
C ARG A 256 10.96 -17.53 -11.07
N ILE A 257 9.84 -18.23 -10.95
CA ILE A 257 9.05 -18.23 -9.72
C ILE A 257 9.89 -18.74 -8.56
N GLY A 258 9.87 -18.00 -7.45
CA GLY A 258 10.56 -18.34 -6.20
C GLY A 258 12.09 -18.26 -6.29
N ALA A 259 12.66 -17.71 -7.37
CA ALA A 259 14.10 -17.56 -7.51
C ALA A 259 14.48 -16.14 -7.95
N THR A 260 15.45 -15.55 -7.25
CA THR A 260 16.07 -14.30 -7.65
C THR A 260 16.84 -14.48 -8.95
N ARG A 261 16.53 -13.68 -9.97
CA ARG A 261 17.18 -13.71 -11.29
C ARG A 261 17.52 -12.30 -11.75
N PRO A 262 18.66 -12.11 -12.44
CA PRO A 262 19.00 -10.82 -13.03
C PRO A 262 18.12 -10.53 -14.25
N LEU A 263 17.54 -9.34 -14.30
CA LEU A 263 16.94 -8.74 -15.49
C LEU A 263 17.76 -7.51 -15.88
N ARG A 264 18.29 -7.52 -17.10
CA ARG A 264 19.12 -6.45 -17.63
C ARG A 264 18.32 -5.60 -18.60
N PHE A 265 18.29 -4.29 -18.39
CA PHE A 265 17.65 -3.28 -19.23
C PHE A 265 18.71 -2.52 -20.02
N ALA A 266 18.51 -2.34 -21.32
CA ALA A 266 19.39 -1.58 -22.20
C ALA A 266 18.59 -0.48 -22.90
N VAL A 267 19.17 0.72 -22.98
CA VAL A 267 18.57 1.90 -23.60
C VAL A 267 19.32 2.22 -24.89
N ARG A 268 18.58 2.51 -25.96
CA ARG A 268 19.11 2.89 -27.28
C ARG A 268 18.39 4.14 -27.80
N ALA A 269 19.13 5.03 -28.46
CA ALA A 269 18.60 6.13 -29.25
C ALA A 269 19.01 5.89 -30.71
N GLY A 270 18.13 5.25 -31.49
CA GLY A 270 18.52 4.65 -32.77
C GLY A 270 19.63 3.60 -32.57
N ASP A 271 20.76 3.78 -33.25
CA ASP A 271 21.92 2.88 -33.18
C ASP A 271 22.91 3.24 -32.07
N VAL A 272 22.67 4.33 -31.33
CA VAL A 272 23.58 4.83 -30.29
C VAL A 272 23.12 4.38 -28.91
N THR A 273 24.06 3.97 -28.06
CA THR A 273 23.83 3.81 -26.62
C THR A 273 24.04 5.16 -25.94
N PRO A 274 23.00 5.81 -25.40
CA PRO A 274 23.14 7.08 -24.70
C PRO A 274 23.87 6.88 -23.37
N THR A 275 24.53 7.93 -22.88
CA THR A 275 25.07 7.95 -21.52
C THR A 275 23.93 8.08 -20.52
N LEU A 276 23.73 7.06 -19.69
CA LEU A 276 22.80 7.12 -18.57
C LEU A 276 23.38 7.97 -17.44
N GLU A 277 22.54 8.84 -16.88
CA GLU A 277 22.87 9.65 -15.72
C GLU A 277 22.38 8.96 -14.45
N ARG A 278 23.04 9.24 -13.32
CA ARG A 278 22.51 8.83 -12.03
C ARG A 278 21.32 9.70 -11.68
N TYR A 279 20.20 9.05 -11.41
CA TYR A 279 19.02 9.63 -10.79
C TYR A 279 18.86 8.92 -9.46
N LEU A 280 18.73 9.63 -8.34
CA LEU A 280 18.56 9.00 -7.01
C LEU A 280 19.69 7.99 -6.69
N GLY A 281 20.94 8.37 -6.95
CA GLY A 281 22.10 7.52 -6.68
C GLY A 281 22.34 6.34 -7.63
N ALA A 282 21.39 5.98 -8.50
CA ALA A 282 21.46 4.82 -9.41
C ALA A 282 21.23 5.18 -10.89
N TYR A 283 21.70 4.33 -11.81
CA TYR A 283 21.50 4.54 -13.26
C TYR A 283 20.10 4.15 -13.76
N GLY A 284 19.28 3.55 -12.90
CA GLY A 284 17.88 3.31 -13.16
C GLY A 284 17.16 2.73 -11.94
N HIS A 285 15.83 2.85 -11.93
CA HIS A 285 14.95 2.27 -10.93
C HIS A 285 13.96 1.35 -11.62
N LEU A 286 13.65 0.23 -10.98
CA LEU A 286 12.64 -0.69 -11.49
C LEU A 286 11.56 -0.81 -10.41
N VAL A 287 10.30 -0.83 -10.83
CA VAL A 287 9.18 -1.26 -10.00
C VAL A 287 8.45 -2.34 -10.75
N ALA A 288 8.18 -3.47 -10.09
CA ALA A 288 7.38 -4.54 -10.66
C ALA A 288 6.13 -4.77 -9.80
N LEU A 289 4.96 -4.77 -10.45
CA LEU A 289 3.66 -4.95 -9.79
C LEU A 289 2.89 -6.10 -10.42
N ARG A 290 2.36 -7.01 -9.60
CA ARG A 290 1.52 -8.11 -10.07
C ARG A 290 0.13 -7.64 -10.50
N GLU A 291 -0.34 -8.07 -11.66
CA GLU A 291 -1.72 -7.86 -12.11
C GLU A 291 -2.71 -8.52 -11.15
N GLY A 292 -3.83 -7.84 -10.88
CA GLY A 292 -4.81 -8.31 -9.93
C GLY A 292 -4.57 -7.68 -8.56
N ASP A 293 -3.73 -8.28 -7.72
CA ASP A 293 -3.56 -7.82 -6.35
C ASP A 293 -2.68 -6.57 -6.18
N LEU A 294 -1.90 -6.22 -7.21
CA LEU A 294 -0.87 -5.18 -7.18
C LEU A 294 0.22 -5.48 -6.16
N GLY A 295 0.62 -6.75 -6.07
CA GLY A 295 1.75 -7.14 -5.25
C GLY A 295 3.01 -6.39 -5.64
N TYR A 296 3.60 -5.65 -4.71
CA TYR A 296 4.84 -4.90 -4.94
C TYR A 296 6.04 -5.82 -4.84
N LEU A 297 6.82 -5.89 -5.92
CA LEU A 297 8.06 -6.66 -5.97
C LEU A 297 9.21 -5.73 -5.70
N HIS A 298 9.98 -6.08 -4.67
CA HIS A 298 11.21 -5.39 -4.35
C HIS A 298 12.32 -5.78 -5.36
N VAL A 299 13.06 -4.79 -5.85
CA VAL A 299 14.12 -4.98 -6.84
C VAL A 299 15.32 -4.12 -6.51
N HIS A 300 16.51 -4.65 -6.77
CA HIS A 300 17.77 -3.96 -6.51
C HIS A 300 18.54 -3.73 -7.79
N PRO A 301 18.98 -2.49 -8.09
CA PRO A 301 19.97 -2.30 -9.13
C PRO A 301 21.30 -2.92 -8.68
N GLU A 302 21.98 -3.60 -9.60
CA GLU A 302 23.36 -4.03 -9.37
C GLU A 302 24.28 -2.80 -9.34
N PRO A 303 25.24 -2.75 -8.39
CA PRO A 303 26.20 -1.67 -8.34
C PRO A 303 27.16 -1.76 -9.54
N GLY A 304 27.48 -0.62 -10.13
CA GLY A 304 28.47 -0.54 -11.19
C GLY A 304 28.17 0.56 -12.19
N PRO A 305 29.10 0.86 -13.11
CA PRO A 305 28.80 1.71 -14.25
C PRO A 305 27.73 1.02 -15.11
N ALA A 306 26.87 1.81 -15.76
CA ALA A 306 25.85 1.31 -16.68
C ALA A 306 26.18 1.63 -18.16
N PRO A 307 27.38 1.30 -18.67
CA PRO A 307 27.80 1.73 -20.01
C PRO A 307 26.92 1.13 -21.12
N ASP A 308 26.30 -0.03 -20.87
CA ASP A 308 25.50 -0.73 -21.87
C ASP A 308 24.19 -1.31 -21.31
N GLY A 309 23.84 -0.96 -20.06
CA GLY A 309 22.57 -1.35 -19.43
C GLY A 309 22.61 -1.35 -17.90
N VAL A 310 21.44 -1.50 -17.29
CA VAL A 310 21.22 -1.57 -15.84
C VAL A 310 20.64 -2.95 -15.51
N THR A 311 21.24 -3.67 -14.58
CA THR A 311 20.75 -4.98 -14.13
C THR A 311 20.00 -4.85 -12.82
N PHE A 312 18.87 -5.54 -12.70
CA PHE A 312 18.11 -5.66 -11.47
C PHE A 312 17.97 -7.11 -11.05
N GLN A 313 18.14 -7.38 -9.76
CA GLN A 313 17.78 -8.67 -9.18
C GLN A 313 16.28 -8.69 -8.89
N LEU A 314 15.54 -9.58 -9.56
CA LEU A 314 14.09 -9.71 -9.42
C LEU A 314 13.72 -11.10 -8.91
N THR A 315 12.87 -11.15 -7.89
CA THR A 315 12.22 -12.39 -7.45
C THR A 315 10.75 -12.33 -7.77
N VAL A 316 10.27 -13.27 -8.58
CA VAL A 316 8.85 -13.39 -8.92
C VAL A 316 8.19 -14.36 -7.93
N PRO A 317 7.19 -13.93 -7.14
CA PRO A 317 6.65 -14.74 -6.04
C PRO A 317 5.71 -15.86 -6.50
N GLY A 318 5.15 -15.77 -7.70
CA GLY A 318 4.19 -16.75 -8.22
C GLY A 318 3.85 -16.56 -9.69
N PRO A 319 3.01 -17.43 -10.27
CA PRO A 319 2.58 -17.29 -11.65
C PRO A 319 1.69 -16.06 -11.81
N GLY A 320 1.67 -15.50 -13.02
CA GLY A 320 0.82 -14.36 -13.36
C GLY A 320 1.48 -13.35 -14.27
N ARG A 321 0.80 -12.22 -14.46
CA ARG A 321 1.30 -11.08 -15.24
C ARG A 321 1.80 -10.00 -14.29
N TYR A 322 2.86 -9.32 -14.71
CA TYR A 322 3.51 -8.27 -13.95
C TYR A 322 3.71 -7.06 -14.84
N ARG A 323 3.44 -5.85 -14.34
CA ARG A 323 3.80 -4.59 -15.00
C ARG A 323 5.09 -4.09 -14.40
N LEU A 324 6.09 -3.90 -15.27
CA LEU A 324 7.38 -3.32 -14.93
C LEU A 324 7.41 -1.86 -15.35
N TYR A 325 7.92 -1.00 -14.49
CA TYR A 325 8.18 0.42 -14.75
C TYR A 325 9.66 0.66 -14.52
N PHE A 326 10.40 0.93 -15.60
CA PHE A 326 11.83 1.19 -15.56
C PHE A 326 12.10 2.68 -15.76
N ASP A 327 12.51 3.35 -14.69
CA ASP A 327 12.90 4.76 -14.71
C ASP A 327 14.38 4.89 -15.04
N PHE A 328 14.72 5.71 -16.02
CA PHE A 328 16.10 6.03 -16.40
C PHE A 328 16.24 7.51 -16.75
N GLN A 329 17.45 8.05 -16.64
CA GLN A 329 17.72 9.46 -16.91
C GLN A 329 18.74 9.63 -18.04
N VAL A 330 18.39 10.49 -19.01
CA VAL A 330 19.27 10.95 -20.09
C VAL A 330 19.05 12.43 -20.29
N ALA A 331 20.14 13.20 -20.35
CA ALA A 331 20.14 14.64 -20.59
C ALA A 331 19.29 15.46 -19.59
N GLY A 332 19.34 15.08 -18.31
CA GLY A 332 18.64 15.74 -17.22
C GLY A 332 17.16 15.36 -17.07
N GLU A 333 16.65 14.47 -17.92
CA GLU A 333 15.22 14.13 -17.96
C GLU A 333 14.98 12.65 -17.68
N VAL A 334 14.14 12.39 -16.66
CA VAL A 334 13.73 11.06 -16.24
C VAL A 334 12.59 10.56 -17.12
N ARG A 335 12.70 9.32 -17.58
CA ARG A 335 11.72 8.63 -18.43
C ARG A 335 11.38 7.29 -17.84
N THR A 336 10.14 6.85 -18.04
CA THR A 336 9.65 5.55 -17.60
C THR A 336 9.34 4.69 -18.82
N ALA A 337 10.07 3.57 -18.99
CA ALA A 337 9.73 2.54 -19.95
C ALA A 337 8.91 1.44 -19.27
N GLU A 338 7.80 1.03 -19.88
CA GLU A 338 6.86 0.12 -19.24
C GLU A 338 6.67 -1.20 -20.00
N PHE A 339 6.72 -2.32 -19.28
CA PHE A 339 6.67 -3.67 -19.89
C PHE A 339 5.67 -4.57 -19.19
N THR A 340 4.98 -5.41 -19.96
CA THR A 340 4.23 -6.53 -19.39
C THR A 340 5.10 -7.78 -19.44
N LEU A 341 5.20 -8.46 -18.31
CA LEU A 341 5.91 -9.73 -18.17
C LEU A 341 4.93 -10.81 -17.74
N THR A 342 5.13 -12.02 -18.23
CA THR A 342 4.36 -13.20 -17.81
C THR A 342 5.31 -14.21 -17.17
N ALA A 343 4.99 -14.63 -15.95
CA ALA A 343 5.62 -15.75 -15.29
C ALA A 343 4.64 -16.95 -15.34
N PRO A 344 5.00 -18.05 -16.03
CA PRO A 344 4.12 -19.19 -16.23
C PRO A 344 3.90 -20.01 -14.96
#